data_AF-A0A5C4XGL7-F1
#
_entry.id   AF-A0A5C4XGL7-F1
#
_cell.length_a   1.000
_cell.length_b   1.000
_cell.length_c   1.000
_cell.angle_alpha   90.00
_cell.angle_beta   90.00
_cell.angle_gamma   90.00
#
_symmetry.space_group_name_H-M   'P 1'
#
loop_
_entity.id
_entity.type
_entity.pdbx_description
1 polymer ?
#
loop_
_entity_poly.entity_id
_entity_poly.type
_entity_poly.pdbx_seq_one_letter_code
_entity_poly.pdbx_strand_id
1 'polypeptide(L)' 'NLTDEPLANRCFESLAELQEALGERCAWLETQPDLITQHTLFHWWPLCTN' A
#
# COMPACT_ATOMS: atom_id res chain seq x y z
N ASN A 1 7.36 0.91 -5.05
CA ASN A 1 6.02 1.49 -4.82
C ASN A 1 5.32 0.62 -3.77
N LEU A 2 4.77 1.18 -2.68
CA LEU A 2 4.34 0.41 -1.50
C LEU A 2 3.20 -0.58 -1.80
N THR A 3 2.31 -0.26 -2.74
CA THR A 3 1.21 -1.13 -3.17
C THR A 3 1.62 -2.18 -4.19
N ASP A 4 2.76 -1.98 -4.85
CA ASP A 4 3.25 -2.85 -5.92
C ASP A 4 4.04 -4.05 -5.38
N GLU A 5 4.58 -3.95 -4.15
CA GLU A 5 5.37 -5.00 -3.51
C GLU A 5 4.71 -6.40 -3.51
N PRO A 6 3.42 -6.58 -3.15
CA PRO A 6 2.77 -7.88 -3.23
C PRO A 6 2.27 -8.28 -4.62
N LEU A 7 2.37 -7.37 -5.60
CA LEU A 7 1.87 -7.56 -6.96
C LEU A 7 3.00 -7.81 -7.97
N ALA A 8 4.19 -7.29 -7.69
CA ALA A 8 5.35 -7.33 -8.58
C ALA A 8 5.74 -8.78 -8.90
N ASN A 9 5.91 -9.06 -10.20
CA ASN A 9 6.32 -10.37 -10.73
C ASN A 9 5.37 -11.53 -10.37
N ARG A 10 4.11 -11.24 -10.03
CA ARG A 10 3.07 -12.26 -9.85
C ARG A 10 2.09 -12.23 -11.02
N CYS A 11 1.73 -13.42 -11.49
CA CYS A 11 0.62 -13.61 -12.41
C CYS A 11 -0.64 -13.87 -11.58
N PHE A 12 -1.73 -13.18 -11.90
CA PHE A 12 -3.04 -13.36 -11.27
C PHE A 12 -3.96 -14.02 -12.28
N GLU A 13 -4.70 -15.05 -11.84
CA GLU A 13 -5.61 -15.80 -12.70
C GLU A 13 -6.91 -15.04 -12.96
N SER A 14 -7.24 -14.07 -12.09
CA SER A 14 -8.43 -13.25 -12.22
C SER A 14 -8.24 -11.83 -11.68
N LEU A 15 -9.11 -10.92 -12.12
CA LEU A 15 -9.17 -9.57 -11.56
C LEU A 15 -9.53 -9.59 -10.07
N ALA A 16 -10.37 -10.53 -9.64
CA ALA A 16 -10.75 -10.66 -8.23
C ALA A 16 -9.56 -10.98 -7.33
N GLU A 17 -8.68 -11.90 -7.77
CA GLU A 17 -7.45 -12.25 -7.04
C GLU A 17 -6.50 -11.05 -6.92
N LEU A 18 -6.35 -10.27 -7.99
CA LEU A 18 -5.58 -9.04 -7.97
C LEU A 18 -6.17 -8.01 -6.98
N GLN A 19 -7.49 -7.85 -6.99
CA GLN A 19 -8.18 -6.92 -6.11
C GLN A 19 -8.08 -7.33 -4.63
N GLU A 20 -8.14 -8.62 -4.34
CA GLU A 20 -7.96 -9.16 -3.00
C GLU A 20 -6.54 -8.89 -2.50
N ALA A 21 -5.52 -9.25 -3.28
CA ALA A 21 -4.12 -9.01 -2.92
C ALA A 21 -3.80 -7.52 -2.72
N LEU A 22 -4.37 -6.65 -3.56
CA LEU A 22 -4.25 -5.20 -3.39
C LEU A 22 -5.01 -4.71 -2.15
N GLY A 23 -6.21 -5.23 -1.92
CA GLY A 23 -7.06 -4.87 -0.78
C GLY A 23 -6.40 -5.21 0.55
N GLU A 24 -5.85 -6.42 0.69
CA GLU A 24 -5.09 -6.84 1.87
C GLU A 24 -3.88 -5.94 2.12
N ARG A 25 -3.16 -5.58 1.04
CA ARG A 25 -2.02 -4.67 1.15
C ARG A 25 -2.44 -3.28 1.61
N CYS A 26 -3.53 -2.75 1.06
CA CYS A 26 -4.07 -1.46 1.49
C CYS A 26 -4.50 -1.49 2.96
N ALA A 27 -5.23 -2.52 3.39
CA ALA A 27 -5.62 -2.69 4.79
C ALA A 27 -4.40 -2.78 5.73
N TRP A 28 -3.34 -3.46 5.31
CA TRP A 28 -2.08 -3.46 6.07
C TRP A 28 -1.43 -2.08 6.09
N LEU A 29 -1.31 -1.39 4.95
CA LEU A 29 -0.73 -0.05 4.85
C LEU A 29 -1.48 0.98 5.69
N GLU A 30 -2.80 0.89 5.79
CA GLU A 30 -3.62 1.76 6.66
C GLU A 30 -3.17 1.69 8.14
N THR A 31 -2.62 0.56 8.59
CA THR A 31 -2.06 0.42 9.94
C THR A 31 -0.63 0.97 10.08
N GLN A 32 0.00 1.40 8.99
CA GLN A 32 1.41 1.80 8.92
C GLN A 32 1.57 3.27 8.47
N PRO A 33 1.01 4.26 9.21
CA PRO A 33 1.04 5.66 8.81
C PRO A 33 2.47 6.24 8.71
N ASP A 34 3.40 5.77 9.56
CA ASP A 34 4.81 6.18 9.51
C ASP A 34 5.49 5.69 8.22
N LEU A 35 5.24 4.45 7.82
CA LEU A 35 5.77 3.87 6.59
C LEU A 35 5.24 4.63 5.38
N ILE A 36 3.93 4.92 5.35
CA ILE A 36 3.33 5.72 4.28
C ILE A 36 4.03 7.08 4.22
N THR A 37 4.13 7.80 5.33
CA THR A 37 4.72 9.16 5.38
C THR A 37 6.18 9.20 4.91
N GLN A 38 6.98 8.18 5.22
CA GLN A 38 8.37 8.07 4.74
C GLN A 38 8.46 7.92 3.21
N HIS A 39 7.48 7.27 2.59
CA HIS A 39 7.42 7.04 1.15
C HIS A 39 6.57 8.06 0.40
N THR A 40 5.69 8.78 1.09
CA THR A 40 4.83 9.82 0.55
C THR A 40 5.32 11.18 1.05
N LEU A 41 6.20 11.82 0.30
CA LEU A 41 6.67 13.19 0.58
C LEU A 41 5.64 14.26 0.18
N PHE A 42 4.35 13.93 0.25
CA PHE A 42 3.29 14.84 -0.11
C PHE A 42 3.12 15.89 0.98
N HIS A 43 3.22 17.16 0.60
CA HIS A 43 3.07 18.29 1.53
C HIS A 43 1.68 18.39 2.18
N TRP A 44 0.68 17.66 1.66
CA TRP A 44 -0.69 17.61 2.18
C TRP A 44 -0.98 16.37 3.04
N TRP A 45 -0.04 15.42 3.17
CA TRP A 45 -0.21 14.26 4.04
C TRP A 45 0.05 14.65 5.49
N PRO A 46 -0.78 14.21 6.46
CA PRO A 46 -0.56 14.51 7.87
C PRO A 46 0.78 13.92 8.32
N LEU A 47 1.68 14.78 8.79
CA LEU A 47 2.90 14.34 9.46
C LEU A 47 2.50 13.66 10.77
N CYS A 48 2.95 12.43 11.00
CA CYS A 48 2.80 11.75 12.27
C CYS A 48 3.49 12.58 13.37
N THR A 49 2.73 13.44 14.04
CA THR A 49 3.16 14.14 15.25
C THR A 49 3.17 13.12 16.38
N ASN A 50 4.37 12.71 16.81
CA ASN A 50 4.60 11.93 18.03
C ASN A 50 4.15 12.71 19.28
#